data_AF-A0A7S4I7G8-F1
#
_entry.id   AF-A0A7S4I7G8-F1
#
_cell.length_a   1.000
_cell.length_b   1.000
_cell.length_c   1.000
_cell.angle_alpha   90.00
_cell.angle_beta   90.00
_cell.angle_gamma   90.00
#
_symmetry.space_group_name_H-M   'P 1'
#
loop_
_entity.id
_entity.type
_entity.pdbx_description
1 polymer ?
#
loop_
_entity_poly.entity_id
_entity_poly.type
_entity_poly.pdbx_seq_one_letter_code
_entity_poly.pdbx_strand_id
1 'polypeptide(L)'
;YSYADLFDVSEMMVNATRSALRCCLLELLHDEKTLFRTLIDWSRSKTVCLEFEFREDITYKRSETISTNLSTEHERASGFRAILPPSLNITQQQYIWETKYSYKLSVYRGTDYDGSILLYKDERKLERRTISKSCPGPAVTAHDPSRMYIESYLQQFDEHGILTEAKIQPEREKFCTPCRNILVLEESDFCN
;
A
#
# COMPACT_ATOMS: atom_id res chain seq x y z
N TYR A 1 -35.11 12.73 -12.17
CA TYR A 1 -34.08 12.87 -11.15
C TYR A 1 -34.18 14.25 -10.57
N SER A 2 -34.71 14.33 -9.35
CA SER A 2 -34.78 15.57 -8.59
C SER A 2 -33.39 15.86 -7.98
N TYR A 3 -33.14 17.11 -7.60
CA TYR A 3 -31.89 17.48 -6.91
C TYR A 3 -31.76 16.78 -5.54
N ALA A 4 -32.88 16.40 -4.92
CA ALA A 4 -32.92 15.63 -3.69
C ALA A 4 -32.38 14.20 -3.87
N ASP A 5 -32.71 13.55 -5.00
CA ASP A 5 -32.25 12.19 -5.30
C ASP A 5 -30.70 12.13 -5.37
N LEU A 6 -30.04 13.21 -5.82
CA LEU A 6 -28.59 13.30 -5.88
C LEU A 6 -27.95 13.42 -4.50
N PHE A 7 -28.60 14.11 -3.56
CA PHE A 7 -28.13 14.20 -2.18
C PHE A 7 -28.27 12.87 -1.47
N ASP A 8 -29.39 12.17 -1.63
CA ASP A 8 -29.62 10.86 -1.02
C ASP A 8 -28.60 9.83 -1.51
N VAL A 9 -28.33 9.80 -2.82
CA VAL A 9 -27.30 8.91 -3.39
C VAL A 9 -25.90 9.28 -2.88
N SER A 10 -25.59 10.57 -2.79
CA SER A 10 -24.29 11.04 -2.29
C SER A 10 -24.09 10.68 -0.82
N GLU A 11 -25.12 10.87 0.01
CA GLU A 11 -25.12 10.50 1.42
C GLU A 11 -24.93 8.99 1.61
N MET A 12 -25.65 8.18 0.83
CA MET A 12 -25.47 6.73 0.81
C MET A 12 -24.04 6.33 0.44
N MET A 13 -23.47 6.91 -0.61
CA MET A 13 -22.09 6.61 -1.05
C MET A 13 -21.06 7.01 -0.01
N VAL A 14 -21.22 8.17 0.63
CA VAL A 14 -20.33 8.64 1.70
C VAL A 14 -20.40 7.71 2.90
N ASN A 15 -21.59 7.34 3.36
CA ASN A 15 -21.76 6.46 4.52
C ASN A 15 -21.28 5.03 4.22
N ALA A 16 -21.48 4.51 3.00
CA ALA A 16 -20.94 3.23 2.58
C ALA A 16 -19.40 3.22 2.55
N THR A 17 -18.78 4.27 1.99
CA THR A 17 -17.32 4.40 1.94
C THR A 17 -16.71 4.48 3.34
N ARG A 18 -17.31 5.29 4.22
CA ARG A 18 -16.87 5.42 5.61
C ARG A 18 -17.01 4.11 6.40
N SER A 19 -18.08 3.35 6.13
CA SER A 19 -18.28 2.02 6.74
C SER A 19 -17.24 1.01 6.25
N ALA A 20 -16.89 1.02 4.96
CA ALA A 20 -15.85 0.16 4.42
C ALA A 20 -14.48 0.46 5.03
N LEU A 21 -14.11 1.75 5.12
CA LEU A 21 -12.87 2.18 5.78
C LEU A 21 -12.83 1.76 7.25
N ARG A 22 -13.98 1.76 7.94
CA ARG A 22 -14.07 1.32 9.35
C ARG A 22 -13.73 -0.16 9.46
N CYS A 23 -14.28 -0.99 8.57
CA CYS A 23 -13.96 -2.41 8.54
C CYS A 23 -12.46 -2.64 8.29
N CYS A 24 -11.87 -1.97 7.30
CA CYS A 24 -10.43 -2.09 7.03
C CYS A 24 -9.57 -1.67 8.23
N LEU A 25 -9.94 -0.60 8.92
CA LEU A 25 -9.20 -0.16 10.11
C LEU A 25 -9.35 -1.14 11.27
N LEU A 26 -10.55 -1.68 11.52
CA LEU A 26 -10.76 -2.68 12.57
C LEU A 26 -10.04 -4.00 12.29
N GLU A 27 -10.01 -4.43 11.02
CA GLU A 27 -9.22 -5.59 10.59
C GLU A 27 -7.72 -5.36 10.84
N LEU A 28 -7.22 -4.15 10.49
CA LEU A 28 -5.83 -3.79 10.74
C LEU A 28 -5.48 -3.79 12.24
N LEU A 29 -6.42 -3.36 13.08
CA LEU A 29 -6.29 -3.36 14.54
C LEU A 29 -6.63 -4.71 15.18
N HIS A 30 -6.87 -5.77 14.39
CA HIS A 30 -7.25 -7.11 14.87
C HIS A 30 -8.42 -7.09 15.88
N ASP A 31 -9.40 -6.21 15.66
CA ASP A 31 -10.56 -5.98 16.54
C ASP A 31 -10.20 -5.55 17.99
N GLU A 32 -9.01 -4.96 18.17
CA GLU A 32 -8.60 -4.41 19.47
C GLU A 32 -9.31 -3.07 19.75
N LYS A 33 -10.54 -3.18 20.29
CA LYS A 33 -11.41 -2.03 20.59
C LYS A 33 -10.75 -0.99 21.50
N THR A 34 -9.87 -1.40 22.40
CA THR A 34 -9.10 -0.52 23.30
C THR A 34 -8.13 0.36 22.52
N LEU A 35 -7.43 -0.22 21.55
CA LEU A 35 -6.52 0.50 20.68
C LEU A 35 -7.29 1.48 19.79
N PHE A 36 -8.41 1.05 19.21
CA PHE A 36 -9.24 1.94 18.39
C PHE A 36 -9.75 3.16 19.17
N ARG A 37 -10.24 2.97 20.40
CA ARG A 37 -10.62 4.08 21.29
C ARG A 37 -9.46 5.01 21.61
N THR A 38 -8.29 4.43 21.88
CA THR A 38 -7.05 5.20 22.11
C THR A 38 -6.72 6.10 20.92
N LEU A 39 -6.86 5.59 19.69
CA LEU A 39 -6.65 6.38 18.48
C LEU A 39 -7.69 7.50 18.32
N ILE A 40 -8.96 7.24 18.64
CA ILE A 40 -10.00 8.28 18.65
C ILE A 40 -9.64 9.39 19.65
N ASP A 41 -9.25 9.02 20.88
CA ASP A 41 -8.86 9.98 21.91
C ASP A 41 -7.60 10.77 21.52
N TRP A 42 -6.65 10.12 20.86
CA TRP A 42 -5.50 10.80 20.28
C TRP A 42 -5.93 11.81 19.23
N SER A 43 -6.82 11.45 18.31
CA SER A 43 -7.27 12.32 17.22
C SER A 43 -8.04 13.57 17.69
N ARG A 44 -8.63 13.52 18.89
CA ARG A 44 -9.29 14.67 19.54
C ARG A 44 -8.30 15.69 20.10
N SER A 45 -7.10 15.25 20.45
CA SER A 45 -6.11 16.07 21.15
C SER A 45 -4.93 16.48 20.27
N LYS A 46 -4.50 15.61 19.35
CA LYS A 46 -3.33 15.78 18.49
C LYS A 46 -3.52 15.08 17.14
N THR A 47 -2.61 15.33 16.22
CA THR A 47 -2.52 14.58 14.96
C THR A 47 -2.18 13.11 15.23
N VAL A 48 -2.70 12.22 14.40
CA VAL A 48 -2.44 10.78 14.49
C VAL A 48 -1.81 10.34 13.18
N CYS A 49 -0.57 9.90 13.24
CA CYS A 49 0.19 9.53 12.06
C CYS A 49 0.40 8.01 12.02
N LEU A 50 0.04 7.41 10.89
CA LEU A 50 0.47 6.08 10.50
C LEU A 50 1.80 6.18 9.78
N GLU A 51 2.75 5.34 10.17
CA GLU A 51 4.05 5.23 9.53
C GLU A 51 4.31 3.79 9.11
N PHE A 52 4.57 3.64 7.81
CA PHE A 52 4.94 2.38 7.18
C PHE A 52 6.43 2.40 6.84
N GLU A 53 7.17 1.48 7.44
CA GLU A 53 8.58 1.24 7.17
C GLU A 53 8.72 -0.03 6.32
N PHE A 54 9.57 0.05 5.31
CA PHE A 54 9.95 -1.06 4.46
C PHE A 54 11.47 -1.13 4.32
N ARG A 55 12.02 -2.32 4.60
CA ARG A 55 13.45 -2.60 4.48
C ARG A 55 13.69 -3.89 3.71
N GLU A 56 14.67 -3.83 2.83
CA GLU A 56 15.19 -4.97 2.08
C GLU A 56 16.66 -5.19 2.43
N ASP A 57 17.01 -6.39 2.88
CA ASP A 57 18.40 -6.80 3.13
C ASP A 57 18.73 -8.00 2.21
N ILE A 58 19.74 -7.86 1.34
CA ILE A 58 20.19 -8.92 0.44
C ILE A 58 21.51 -9.50 0.99
N THR A 59 21.49 -10.81 1.25
CA THR A 59 22.65 -11.53 1.81
C THR A 59 23.06 -12.69 0.92
N TYR A 60 24.36 -12.89 0.74
CA TYR A 60 24.88 -14.07 0.07
C TYR A 60 24.69 -15.31 0.95
N LYS A 61 24.16 -16.40 0.40
CA LYS A 61 24.01 -17.67 1.13
C LYS A 61 25.07 -18.69 0.75
N ARG A 62 25.08 -19.10 -0.53
CA ARG A 62 25.93 -20.20 -1.01
C ARG A 62 26.05 -20.19 -2.54
N SER A 63 26.93 -21.03 -3.08
CA SER A 63 27.01 -21.30 -4.51
C SER A 63 26.94 -22.80 -4.78
N GLU A 64 26.29 -23.17 -5.87
CA GLU A 64 26.06 -24.56 -6.29
C GLU A 64 26.46 -24.72 -7.76
N THR A 65 26.98 -25.89 -8.14
CA THR A 65 27.33 -26.20 -9.53
C THR A 65 26.24 -27.07 -10.11
N ILE A 66 25.56 -26.60 -11.15
CA ILE A 66 24.49 -27.34 -11.82
C ILE A 66 24.99 -27.80 -13.18
N SER A 67 24.82 -29.09 -13.49
CA SER A 67 25.06 -29.66 -14.82
C SER A 67 23.72 -29.88 -15.52
N THR A 68 23.52 -29.22 -16.66
CA THR A 68 22.33 -29.42 -17.50
C THR A 68 22.73 -30.17 -18.76
N ASN A 69 22.05 -31.29 -19.03
CA ASN A 69 22.23 -32.05 -20.26
C ASN A 69 21.22 -31.51 -21.28
N LEU A 70 21.70 -30.82 -22.31
CA LEU A 70 20.85 -30.44 -23.44
C LEU A 70 20.70 -31.66 -24.35
N SER A 71 19.61 -32.40 -24.19
CA SER A 71 19.17 -33.37 -25.19
C SER A 71 18.51 -32.61 -26.34
N THR A 72 19.21 -32.47 -27.47
CA THR A 72 18.58 -32.05 -28.72
C THR A 72 17.63 -33.15 -29.19
N GLU A 73 16.34 -33.01 -28.88
CA GLU A 73 15.29 -33.79 -29.55
C GLU A 73 15.09 -33.21 -30.95
N HIS A 74 15.60 -33.91 -31.96
CA HIS A 74 15.18 -33.70 -33.34
C HIS A 74 14.13 -34.76 -33.70
N GLU A 75 12.93 -34.30 -34.09
CA GLU A 75 11.92 -35.15 -34.73
C GLU A 75 12.52 -35.77 -36.00
N ARG A 76 12.61 -37.10 -36.02
CA ARG A 76 13.16 -37.86 -37.13
C ARG A 76 12.15 -37.90 -38.28
N ALA A 77 12.36 -37.09 -39.32
CA ALA A 77 11.84 -37.42 -40.64
C ALA A 77 12.65 -38.59 -41.22
N SER A 78 12.07 -39.80 -41.14
CA SER A 78 12.22 -40.92 -42.08
C SER A 78 13.54 -41.05 -42.87
N GLY A 79 14.37 -42.04 -42.52
CA GLY A 79 15.11 -42.84 -43.53
C GLY A 79 16.64 -42.83 -43.52
N PHE A 80 17.32 -41.93 -42.80
CA PHE A 80 18.80 -41.93 -42.73
C PHE A 80 19.30 -42.11 -41.30
N ARG A 81 20.31 -42.97 -41.10
CA ARG A 81 21.06 -43.09 -39.83
C ARG A 81 21.80 -41.77 -39.57
N ALA A 82 21.13 -40.82 -38.92
CA ALA A 82 21.76 -39.62 -38.40
C ALA A 82 22.62 -40.00 -37.19
N ILE A 83 23.92 -39.66 -37.24
CA ILE A 83 24.80 -39.68 -36.07
C ILE A 83 24.27 -38.59 -35.14
N LEU A 84 23.72 -38.99 -33.98
CA LEU A 84 23.31 -38.06 -32.95
C LEU A 84 24.54 -37.26 -32.50
N PRO A 85 24.50 -35.91 -32.49
CA PRO A 85 25.58 -35.13 -31.92
C PRO A 85 25.73 -35.50 -30.43
N PRO A 86 26.96 -35.50 -29.90
CA PRO A 86 27.21 -35.81 -28.51
C PRO A 86 26.42 -34.87 -27.60
N SER A 87 25.77 -35.41 -26.58
CA SER A 87 25.04 -34.63 -25.57
C SER A 87 25.99 -33.61 -24.94
N LEU A 88 25.67 -32.33 -25.08
CA LEU A 88 26.45 -31.26 -24.48
C LEU A 88 26.06 -31.13 -23.00
N ASN A 89 26.97 -31.52 -22.11
CA ASN A 89 26.82 -31.30 -20.68
C ASN A 89 27.39 -29.91 -20.34
N ILE A 90 26.52 -28.94 -20.09
CA ILE A 90 26.94 -27.61 -19.67
C ILE A 90 26.96 -27.57 -18.15
N THR A 91 28.14 -27.32 -17.57
CA THR A 91 28.28 -27.04 -16.14
C THR A 91 28.24 -25.54 -15.91
N GLN A 92 27.40 -25.11 -14.97
CA GLN A 92 27.22 -23.71 -14.64
C GLN A 92 27.23 -23.50 -13.14
N GLN A 93 28.07 -22.58 -12.67
CA GLN A 93 28.05 -22.13 -11.29
C GLN A 93 26.84 -21.20 -11.08
N GLN A 94 26.02 -21.51 -10.10
CA GLN A 94 24.95 -20.64 -9.61
C GLN A 94 25.30 -20.13 -8.21
N TYR A 95 24.96 -18.87 -7.95
CA TYR A 95 25.09 -18.18 -6.66
C TYR A 95 23.69 -17.92 -6.12
N ILE A 96 23.47 -18.24 -4.85
CA ILE A 96 22.18 -18.13 -4.17
C ILE A 96 22.27 -17.00 -3.16
N TRP A 97 21.34 -16.06 -3.27
CA TRP A 97 21.18 -14.89 -2.42
C TRP A 97 19.86 -15.02 -1.67
N GLU A 98 19.81 -14.61 -0.41
CA GLU A 98 18.58 -14.47 0.37
C GLU A 98 18.27 -12.98 0.49
N THR A 99 17.11 -12.59 -0.03
CA THR A 99 16.53 -11.28 0.21
C THR A 99 15.56 -11.37 1.37
N LYS A 100 15.80 -10.62 2.43
CA LYS A 100 14.90 -10.45 3.57
C LYS A 100 14.13 -9.14 3.41
N TYR A 101 12.81 -9.23 3.39
CA TYR A 101 11.90 -8.10 3.41
C TYR A 101 11.33 -7.94 4.81
N SER A 102 11.42 -6.74 5.37
CA SER A 102 10.86 -6.38 6.67
C SER A 102 9.86 -5.25 6.51
N TYR A 103 8.64 -5.49 6.97
CA TYR A 103 7.53 -4.54 6.95
C TYR A 103 7.13 -4.21 8.37
N LYS A 104 6.92 -2.91 8.65
CA LYS A 104 6.46 -2.44 9.94
C LYS A 104 5.45 -1.33 9.73
N LEU A 105 4.27 -1.47 10.31
CA LEU A 105 3.26 -0.41 10.37
C LEU A 105 3.10 0.01 11.82
N SER A 106 3.29 1.28 12.10
CA SER A 106 3.14 1.86 13.42
C SER A 106 2.26 3.09 13.40
N VAL A 107 1.72 3.46 14.56
CA VAL A 107 0.92 4.66 14.75
C VAL A 107 1.45 5.46 15.93
N TYR A 108 1.54 6.78 15.78
CA TYR A 108 2.00 7.66 16.85
C TYR A 108 1.18 8.95 16.91
N ARG A 109 1.27 9.61 18.07
CA ARG A 109 0.54 10.83 18.39
C ARG A 109 1.43 12.05 18.24
N GLY A 110 1.12 12.94 17.30
CA GLY A 110 1.88 14.17 17.07
C GLY A 110 3.31 13.86 16.66
N THR A 111 4.29 14.28 17.48
CA THR A 111 5.72 14.03 17.27
C THR A 111 6.30 13.02 18.27
N ASP A 112 5.43 12.29 18.97
CA ASP A 112 5.81 11.33 20.01
C ASP A 112 6.14 9.96 19.41
N TYR A 113 7.32 9.85 18.79
CA TYR A 113 7.79 8.63 18.13
C TYR A 113 8.08 7.49 19.13
N ASP A 114 8.54 7.84 20.34
CA ASP A 114 8.85 6.88 21.39
C ASP A 114 7.58 6.21 21.93
N GLY A 115 6.46 6.94 21.94
CA GLY A 115 5.12 6.43 22.26
C GLY A 115 4.41 5.71 21.10
N SER A 116 5.13 5.32 20.03
CA SER A 116 4.51 4.65 18.89
C SER A 116 3.96 3.26 19.24
N ILE A 117 2.79 2.95 18.70
CA ILE A 117 2.16 1.64 18.83
C ILE A 117 2.39 0.86 17.53
N LEU A 118 2.91 -0.35 17.65
CA LEU A 118 3.10 -1.25 16.52
C LEU A 118 1.77 -1.91 16.16
N LEU A 119 1.27 -1.65 14.95
CA LEU A 119 0.03 -2.24 14.45
C LEU A 119 0.27 -3.57 13.73
N TYR A 120 1.32 -3.61 12.92
CA TYR A 120 1.64 -4.77 12.11
C TYR A 120 3.15 -4.89 11.90
N LYS A 121 3.65 -6.11 11.93
CA LYS A 121 5.02 -6.44 11.58
C LYS A 121 5.06 -7.77 10.87
N ASP A 122 5.73 -7.81 9.72
CA ASP A 122 5.96 -9.04 8.97
C ASP A 122 7.38 -9.07 8.43
N GLU A 123 7.93 -10.28 8.32
CA GLU A 123 9.24 -10.54 7.75
C GLU A 123 9.16 -11.69 6.77
N ARG A 124 9.54 -11.44 5.51
CA ARG A 124 9.53 -12.44 4.44
C ARG A 124 10.93 -12.66 3.91
N LYS A 125 11.19 -13.87 3.44
CA LYS A 125 12.47 -14.25 2.84
C LYS A 125 12.24 -14.82 1.46
N LEU A 126 13.06 -14.42 0.50
CA LEU A 126 13.05 -14.91 -0.86
C LEU A 126 14.47 -15.32 -1.25
N GLU A 127 14.61 -16.54 -1.79
CA GLU A 127 15.89 -16.95 -2.39
C GLU A 127 15.93 -16.54 -3.86
N ARG A 128 17.00 -15.88 -4.28
CA ARG A 128 17.28 -15.51 -5.67
C ARG A 128 18.55 -16.20 -6.15
N ARG A 129 18.46 -16.84 -7.31
CA ARG A 129 19.58 -17.52 -7.95
C ARG A 129 20.15 -16.66 -9.07
N THR A 130 21.46 -16.50 -9.11
CA THR A 130 22.17 -15.73 -10.15
C THR A 130 23.34 -16.54 -10.68
N ILE A 131 23.78 -16.22 -11.90
CA ILE A 131 24.96 -16.83 -12.52
C ILE A 131 26.21 -15.99 -12.18
N SER A 132 26.02 -14.71 -11.90
CA SER A 132 27.09 -13.81 -11.43
C SER A 132 27.30 -13.94 -9.92
N LYS A 133 28.56 -13.85 -9.51
CA LYS A 133 29.00 -13.71 -8.10
C LYS A 133 28.72 -12.32 -7.53
N SER A 134 28.38 -11.34 -8.37
CA SER A 134 28.01 -9.99 -7.92
C SER A 134 26.62 -10.00 -7.28
N CYS A 135 26.44 -9.20 -6.23
CA CYS A 135 25.14 -9.01 -5.59
C CYS A 135 24.11 -8.54 -6.64
N PRO A 136 22.90 -9.13 -6.70
CA PRO A 136 21.88 -8.76 -7.69
C PRO A 136 21.28 -7.36 -7.48
N GLY A 137 21.63 -6.67 -6.39
CA GLY A 137 21.17 -5.33 -6.03
C GLY A 137 21.99 -4.74 -4.88
N PRO A 138 21.56 -3.60 -4.31
CA PRO A 138 22.15 -3.06 -3.08
C PRO A 138 22.04 -4.08 -1.94
N ALA A 139 23.07 -4.20 -1.11
CA ALA A 139 23.06 -5.15 0.00
C ALA A 139 22.00 -4.81 1.06
N VAL A 140 21.70 -3.52 1.22
CA VAL A 140 20.64 -3.02 2.08
C VAL A 140 19.96 -1.87 1.34
N THR A 141 18.64 -1.95 1.22
CA THR A 141 17.79 -0.86 0.74
C THR A 141 16.81 -0.52 1.85
N ALA A 142 16.97 0.64 2.46
CA ALA A 142 15.98 1.22 3.37
C ALA A 142 15.21 2.28 2.59
N HIS A 143 13.89 2.16 2.56
CA HIS A 143 13.04 3.20 1.99
C HIS A 143 12.68 4.20 3.08
N ASP A 144 12.56 5.47 2.69
CA ASP A 144 12.04 6.48 3.60
C ASP A 144 10.64 6.07 4.09
N PRO A 145 10.37 6.16 5.42
CA PRO A 145 9.08 5.77 5.95
C PRO A 145 7.94 6.56 5.30
N SER A 146 6.93 5.84 4.83
CA SER A 146 5.73 6.47 4.28
C SER A 146 4.81 6.86 5.42
N ARG A 147 4.43 8.15 5.49
CA ARG A 147 3.63 8.72 6.57
C ARG A 147 2.27 9.18 6.07
N MET A 148 1.22 8.85 6.81
CA MET A 148 -0.15 9.25 6.53
C MET A 148 -0.83 9.76 7.80
N TYR A 149 -1.50 10.90 7.71
CA TYR A 149 -2.30 11.46 8.78
C TYR A 149 -3.74 10.93 8.71
N ILE A 150 -4.24 10.40 9.83
CA ILE A 150 -5.56 9.75 9.90
C ILE A 150 -6.50 10.42 10.90
N GLU A 151 -6.10 11.53 11.54
CA GLU A 151 -6.93 12.18 12.56
C GLU A 151 -8.30 12.64 12.02
N SER A 152 -8.35 13.19 10.82
CA SER A 152 -9.60 13.67 10.21
C SER A 152 -10.60 12.53 9.96
N TYR A 153 -10.08 11.33 9.71
CA TYR A 153 -10.87 10.13 9.60
C TYR A 153 -11.31 9.61 10.97
N LEU A 154 -10.42 9.61 11.97
CA LEU A 154 -10.75 9.17 13.33
C LEU A 154 -11.75 10.09 14.05
N GLN A 155 -11.75 11.38 13.73
CA GLN A 155 -12.71 12.36 14.27
C GLN A 155 -14.15 12.15 13.81
N GLN A 156 -14.38 11.26 12.84
CA GLN A 156 -15.69 10.86 12.35
C GLN A 156 -16.40 9.83 13.22
N PHE A 157 -15.72 9.37 14.27
CA PHE A 157 -16.23 8.39 15.21
C PHE A 157 -16.59 9.06 16.54
N ASP A 158 -17.69 8.60 17.13
CA ASP A 158 -18.02 8.95 18.50
C ASP A 158 -17.08 8.24 19.51
N GLU A 159 -17.29 8.48 20.80
CA GLU A 159 -16.51 7.86 21.88
C GLU A 159 -16.70 6.33 21.97
N HIS A 160 -17.72 5.79 21.33
CA HIS A 160 -17.99 4.36 21.27
C HIS A 160 -17.42 3.70 20.01
N GLY A 161 -16.82 4.46 19.10
CA GLY A 161 -16.31 3.95 17.83
C GLY A 161 -17.41 3.70 16.79
N ILE A 162 -18.56 4.34 16.98
CA ILE A 162 -19.67 4.36 16.03
C ILE A 162 -19.46 5.54 15.09
N LEU A 163 -19.58 5.26 13.80
CA LEU A 163 -19.44 6.29 12.78
C LEU A 163 -20.63 7.25 12.90
N THR A 164 -20.37 8.55 13.04
CA THR A 164 -21.46 9.54 13.01
C THR A 164 -21.98 9.64 11.58
N GLU A 165 -23.27 9.37 11.37
CA GLU A 165 -23.92 9.47 10.06
C GLU A 165 -23.61 10.84 9.43
N ALA A 166 -23.09 10.83 8.20
CA ALA A 166 -23.04 12.07 7.44
C ALA A 166 -24.48 12.35 7.02
N LYS A 167 -25.04 13.46 7.50
CA LYS A 167 -26.31 13.99 7.00
C LYS A 167 -26.02 15.24 6.20
N ILE A 168 -26.36 15.24 4.92
CA ILE A 168 -26.28 16.44 4.11
C ILE A 168 -27.49 17.30 4.46
N GLN A 169 -27.30 18.38 5.22
CA GLN A 169 -28.39 19.31 5.54
C GLN A 169 -28.68 20.19 4.33
N PRO A 170 -29.82 20.02 3.64
CA PRO A 170 -30.13 20.77 2.43
C PRO A 170 -30.37 22.27 2.73
N GLU A 171 -30.79 22.57 3.96
CA GLU A 171 -31.24 23.90 4.40
C GLU A 171 -30.10 24.89 4.69
N ARG A 172 -28.83 24.48 4.59
CA ARG A 172 -27.69 25.42 4.60
C ARG A 172 -27.51 26.03 3.20
N GLU A 173 -28.52 26.77 2.74
CA GLU A 173 -28.66 27.43 1.42
C GLU A 173 -27.66 28.58 1.13
N LYS A 174 -26.40 28.49 1.57
CA LYS A 174 -25.35 29.46 1.18
C LYS A 174 -24.05 28.82 0.71
N PHE A 175 -24.05 27.54 0.37
CA PHE A 175 -22.94 26.98 -0.39
C PHE A 175 -23.20 27.21 -1.88
N CYS A 176 -22.54 28.24 -2.40
CA CYS A 176 -22.33 28.40 -3.83
C CYS A 176 -21.79 27.07 -4.35
N THR A 177 -22.53 26.41 -5.24
CA THR A 177 -21.96 25.44 -6.16
C THR A 177 -20.69 26.07 -6.73
N PRO A 178 -19.53 25.38 -6.76
CA PRO A 178 -18.38 25.90 -7.48
C PRO A 178 -18.80 25.97 -8.94
N CYS A 179 -19.19 27.16 -9.40
CA CYS A 179 -19.55 27.41 -10.78
C CYS A 179 -18.32 27.10 -11.63
N ARG A 180 -18.35 25.95 -12.30
CA ARG A 180 -17.48 25.68 -13.43
C ARG A 180 -17.84 26.72 -14.49
N ASN A 181 -16.91 27.65 -14.73
CA ASN A 181 -16.95 28.72 -15.73
C ASN A 181 -17.92 29.87 -15.43
N ILE A 182 -17.47 30.88 -14.69
CA ILE A 182 -17.88 32.25 -15.00
C ILE A 182 -16.73 32.86 -15.78
N LEU A 183 -16.97 33.00 -17.09
CA LEU A 183 -16.15 33.80 -17.98
C LEU A 183 -15.95 35.16 -17.35
N VAL A 184 -14.68 35.57 -17.27
CA VAL A 184 -14.27 36.95 -17.07
C VAL A 184 -15.03 37.80 -18.11
N LEU A 185 -16.06 38.50 -17.67
CA LEU A 185 -16.56 39.68 -18.37
C LEU A 185 -16.12 40.85 -17.52
N GLU A 186 -15.02 41.45 -17.96
CA GLU A 186 -14.63 42.80 -17.64
C GLU A 186 -15.80 43.72 -18.01
N GLU A 187 -16.44 44.31 -17.02
CA GLU A 187 -17.02 45.65 -17.18
C GLU A 187 -16.54 46.48 -15.98
N SER A 188 -15.44 47.17 -16.24
CA SER A 188 -15.10 48.42 -15.59
C SER A 188 -16.23 49.45 -15.79
N ASP A 189 -16.28 50.41 -14.88
CA ASP A 189 -17.06 51.66 -14.92
C ASP A 189 -18.46 51.52 -14.29
N PHE A 190 -18.91 52.34 -13.33
CA PHE A 190 -18.57 53.70 -12.92
C PHE A 190 -18.84 53.85 -11.42
N CYS A 191 -17.89 54.43 -10.67
CA CYS A 191 -18.21 55.22 -9.49
C CYS A 191 -18.64 56.62 -9.95
N ASN A 192 -19.81 57.06 -9.53
CA ASN A 192 -20.11 58.42 -9.05
C ASN A 192 -21.40 58.38 -8.23
#